data_AF-A0A8C5EPL1-F1
#
_entry.id   AF-A0A8C5EPL1-F1
#
_cell.length_a   1.000
_cell.length_b   1.000
_cell.length_c   1.000
_cell.angle_alpha   90.00
_cell.angle_beta   90.00
_cell.angle_gamma   90.00
#
_symmetry.space_group_name_H-M   'P 1'
#
loop_
_entity.id
_entity.type
_entity.pdbx_description
1 polymer ?
#
loop_
_entity_poly.entity_id
_entity_poly.type
_entity_poly.pdbx_seq_one_letter_code
_entity_poly.pdbx_strand_id
1 'polypeptide(L)'
;MSYNEDTIRKMLPKAYRRKHVAHEVSVALSFFKSLVPVMDEYVYNDGTKKKLMCLTGTVPIVYSDKTYNIPICLWIEDNYPQTAPFCFVRPTRDMMILKGV
;
A
#
# COMPACT_ATOMS: atom_id res chain seq x y z
N MET A 1 12.79 9.60 2.64
CA MET A 1 12.03 10.30 3.70
C MET A 1 11.62 9.26 4.72
N SER A 2 11.84 9.49 6.02
CA SER A 2 11.35 8.58 7.05
C SER A 2 9.94 9.03 7.46
N TYR A 3 8.93 8.19 7.24
CA TYR A 3 7.56 8.47 7.68
C TYR A 3 7.43 8.01 9.13
N ASN A 4 7.25 8.95 10.06
CA ASN A 4 6.91 8.61 11.43
C ASN A 4 5.38 8.43 11.58
N GLU A 5 4.98 7.69 12.62
CA GLU A 5 3.58 7.33 12.88
C GLU A 5 2.67 8.58 12.97
N ASP A 6 3.15 9.66 13.59
CA ASP A 6 2.41 10.92 13.71
C ASP A 6 2.11 11.59 12.37
N THR A 7 3.07 11.54 11.42
CA THR A 7 2.87 12.08 10.08
C THR A 7 1.83 11.26 9.34
N ILE A 8 1.92 9.93 9.39
CA ILE A 8 0.95 9.03 8.75
C ILE A 8 -0.45 9.25 9.33
N ARG A 9 -0.55 9.38 10.65
CA ARG A 9 -1.81 9.66 11.36
C ARG A 9 -2.48 10.95 10.89
N LYS A 10 -1.69 11.98 10.57
CA LYS A 10 -2.19 13.28 10.05
C LYS A 10 -2.66 13.19 8.60
N MET A 11 -2.12 12.27 7.80
CA MET A 11 -2.55 12.05 6.41
C MET A 11 -3.96 11.41 6.33
N LEU A 12 -4.30 10.56 7.30
CA LEU A 12 -5.53 9.79 7.30
C LEU A 12 -6.78 10.65 7.59
N PRO A 13 -7.88 10.55 6.82
CA PRO A 13 -9.18 11.16 7.14
C PRO A 13 -9.79 10.68 8.47
N LYS A 14 -10.77 11.41 9.02
CA LYS A 14 -11.40 11.06 10.32
C LYS A 14 -12.19 9.74 10.28
N ALA A 15 -12.61 9.32 9.09
CA ALA A 15 -13.31 8.06 8.86
C ALA A 15 -12.45 6.83 9.21
N TYR A 16 -11.12 6.94 9.10
CA TYR A 16 -10.21 5.86 9.46
C TYR A 16 -10.10 5.68 10.96
N ARG A 17 -9.79 4.45 11.39
CA ARG A 17 -9.20 4.17 12.70
C ARG A 17 -7.74 4.66 12.76
N ARG A 18 -7.55 5.99 12.74
CA ARG A 18 -6.28 6.67 12.46
C ARG A 18 -5.09 6.16 13.27
N LYS A 19 -5.25 5.92 14.57
CA LYS A 19 -4.17 5.42 15.44
C LYS A 19 -3.71 4.03 15.01
N HIS A 20 -4.67 3.12 14.86
CA HIS A 20 -4.42 1.74 14.46
C HIS A 20 -3.78 1.66 13.07
N VAL A 21 -4.38 2.34 12.08
CA VAL A 21 -3.89 2.34 10.69
C VAL A 21 -2.50 2.96 10.60
N ALA A 22 -2.25 4.08 11.31
CA ALA A 22 -0.94 4.71 11.29
C ALA A 22 0.15 3.81 11.90
N HIS A 23 -0.17 3.11 12.99
CA HIS A 23 0.74 2.16 13.61
C HIS A 23 1.10 1.01 12.65
N GLU A 24 0.09 0.34 12.09
CA GLU A 24 0.27 -0.76 11.13
C GLU A 24 1.08 -0.34 9.90
N VAL A 25 0.78 0.84 9.34
CA VAL A 25 1.56 1.41 8.23
C VAL A 25 2.99 1.71 8.67
N SER A 26 3.21 2.33 9.83
CA SER A 26 4.54 2.62 10.36
C SER A 26 5.38 1.35 10.53
N VAL A 27 4.78 0.27 11.06
CA VAL A 27 5.39 -1.04 11.17
C VAL A 27 5.75 -1.59 9.78
N ALA A 28 4.84 -1.57 8.81
CA ALA A 28 5.12 -2.03 7.45
C ALA A 28 6.29 -1.27 6.79
N LEU A 29 6.33 0.06 6.93
CA LEU A 29 7.41 0.91 6.43
C LEU A 29 8.73 0.72 7.23
N SER A 30 8.65 0.17 8.43
CA SER A 30 9.84 -0.21 9.20
C SER A 30 10.58 -1.39 8.56
N PHE A 31 9.84 -2.35 7.97
CA PHE A 31 10.38 -3.51 7.27
C PHE A 31 10.66 -3.22 5.79
N PHE A 32 9.75 -2.53 5.10
CA PHE A 32 9.82 -2.30 3.66
C PHE A 32 10.11 -0.82 3.34
N LYS A 33 11.40 -0.46 3.35
CA LYS A 33 11.87 0.93 3.18
C LYS A 33 11.56 1.56 1.83
N SER A 34 11.31 0.73 0.81
CA SER A 34 10.98 1.18 -0.55
C SER A 34 9.48 1.47 -0.74
N LEU A 35 8.65 1.17 0.26
CA LEU A 35 7.24 1.57 0.26
C LEU A 35 7.10 3.00 0.76
N VAL A 36 6.11 3.71 0.21
CA VAL A 36 5.73 5.05 0.64
C VAL A 36 4.21 5.12 0.86
N PRO A 37 3.75 5.73 1.96
CA PRO A 37 2.33 6.00 2.16
C PRO A 37 1.92 7.23 1.36
N VAL A 38 0.80 7.13 0.65
CA VAL A 38 0.21 8.21 -0.15
C VAL A 38 -1.29 8.21 0.03
N MET A 39 -1.90 9.39 0.13
CA MET A 39 -3.36 9.53 0.04
C MET A 39 -3.74 9.83 -1.41
N ASP A 40 -4.40 8.88 -2.07
CA ASP A 40 -4.70 8.95 -3.50
C ASP A 40 -6.15 8.54 -3.80
N GLU A 41 -6.65 8.86 -4.99
CA GLU A 41 -8.02 8.56 -5.43
C GLU A 41 -8.12 7.13 -5.99
N TYR A 42 -8.84 6.27 -5.28
CA TYR A 42 -9.20 4.93 -5.76
C TYR A 42 -10.53 4.99 -6.51
N VAL A 43 -10.58 4.37 -7.68
CA VAL A 43 -11.80 4.21 -8.49
C VAL A 43 -12.30 2.78 -8.35
N TYR A 44 -13.48 2.61 -7.77
CA TYR A 44 -14.13 1.30 -7.64
C TYR A 44 -14.68 0.82 -8.99
N ASN A 45 -15.03 -0.46 -9.06
CA ASN A 45 -15.56 -1.08 -10.28
C ASN A 45 -16.89 -0.48 -10.75
N ASP A 46 -17.66 0.13 -9.83
CA ASP A 46 -18.90 0.85 -10.13
C ASP A 46 -18.67 2.29 -10.61
N GLY A 47 -17.41 2.72 -10.73
CA GLY A 47 -17.00 4.07 -11.12
C GLY A 47 -16.98 5.09 -9.98
N THR A 48 -17.39 4.71 -8.77
CA THR A 48 -17.31 5.59 -7.60
C THR A 48 -15.85 5.84 -7.22
N LYS A 49 -15.59 7.00 -6.63
CA LYS A 49 -14.24 7.47 -6.30
C LYS A 49 -14.12 7.73 -4.81
N LYS A 50 -13.00 7.31 -4.21
CA LYS A 50 -12.73 7.57 -2.79
C LYS A 50 -11.25 7.82 -2.56
N LYS A 51 -10.93 8.81 -1.72
CA LYS A 51 -9.56 9.09 -1.32
C LYS A 51 -9.13 8.11 -0.23
N LEU A 52 -8.22 7.21 -0.57
CA LEU A 52 -7.75 6.14 0.29
C LEU A 52 -6.25 6.26 0.55
N MET A 53 -5.78 5.66 1.65
CA MET A 53 -4.36 5.43 1.89
C MET A 53 -3.88 4.30 0.97
N CYS A 54 -2.88 4.54 0.12
CA CYS A 54 -2.12 3.49 -0.57
C CYS A 54 -0.67 3.44 -0.05
N LEU A 55 -0.18 2.22 0.21
CA LEU A 55 1.25 1.96 0.30
C LEU A 55 1.75 1.53 -1.08
N THR A 56 2.50 2.41 -1.75
CA THR A 56 3.03 2.15 -3.09
C THR A 56 4.54 2.08 -3.05
N GLY A 57 5.15 1.26 -3.89
CA GLY A 57 6.61 1.08 -3.94
C GLY A 57 6.95 -0.35 -4.31
N THR A 58 8.08 -0.85 -3.80
CA THR A 58 8.51 -2.24 -4.08
C THR A 58 8.71 -3.05 -2.81
N VAL A 59 8.46 -4.35 -2.89
CA VAL A 59 8.83 -5.33 -1.86
C VAL A 59 9.86 -6.32 -2.41
N PRO A 60 10.90 -6.69 -1.64
CA PRO A 60 11.87 -7.68 -2.07
C PRO A 60 11.28 -9.09 -1.98
N ILE A 61 11.41 -9.88 -3.05
CA ILE A 61 11.15 -11.33 -3.05
C ILE A 61 12.40 -12.07 -3.51
N VAL A 62 12.59 -13.31 -3.04
CA VAL A 62 13.65 -14.19 -3.53
C VAL A 62 13.06 -15.19 -4.51
N TYR A 63 13.60 -15.25 -5.73
CA TYR A 63 13.25 -16.24 -6.74
C TYR A 63 14.51 -16.72 -7.44
N SER A 64 14.75 -18.04 -7.44
CA SER A 64 15.96 -18.65 -8.01
C SER A 64 17.26 -17.96 -7.56
N ASP A 65 17.44 -17.86 -6.24
CA ASP A 65 18.61 -17.24 -5.56
C ASP A 65 18.89 -15.78 -5.92
N LYS A 66 17.92 -15.10 -6.53
CA LYS A 66 18.00 -13.67 -6.86
C LYS A 66 16.88 -12.90 -6.18
N THR A 67 17.22 -11.72 -5.68
CA THR A 67 16.25 -10.81 -5.08
C THR A 67 15.67 -9.89 -6.14
N TYR A 68 14.34 -9.88 -6.28
CA TYR A 68 13.61 -8.99 -7.18
C TYR A 68 12.77 -8.00 -6.36
N ASN A 69 12.76 -6.73 -6.78
CA ASN A 69 11.95 -5.69 -6.17
C ASN A 69 10.60 -5.60 -6.90
N ILE A 70 9.58 -6.25 -6.35
CA ILE A 70 8.27 -6.34 -6.98
C ILE A 70 7.46 -5.08 -6.69
N PRO A 71 7.05 -4.32 -7.72
CA PRO A 71 6.26 -3.12 -7.53
C PRO A 71 4.82 -3.48 -7.14
N ILE A 72 4.32 -2.85 -6.07
CA ILE A 72 2.99 -3.06 -5.52
C ILE A 72 2.27 -1.74 -5.19
N CYS A 73 0.95 -1.80 -5.05
CA CYS A 73 0.17 -0.82 -4.29
C CYS A 73 -0.87 -1.56 -3.42
N LEU A 74 -0.91 -1.18 -2.15
CA LEU A 74 -1.82 -1.70 -1.14
C LEU A 74 -2.79 -0.60 -0.73
N TRP A 75 -4.05 -0.68 -1.16
CA TRP A 75 -5.08 0.28 -0.79
C TRP A 75 -5.76 -0.11 0.51
N ILE A 76 -5.76 0.80 1.49
CA ILE A 76 -6.33 0.58 2.81
C ILE A 76 -7.64 1.37 2.90
N GLU A 77 -8.75 0.66 3.08
CA GLU A 77 -10.06 1.29 3.30
C GLU A 77 -10.19 1.88 4.71
N ASP A 78 -11.15 2.80 4.89
CA ASP A 78 -11.46 3.40 6.19
C ASP A 78 -12.00 2.38 7.21
N ASN A 79 -12.61 1.30 6.73
CA ASN A 79 -13.07 0.15 7.49
C ASN A 79 -11.94 -0.82 7.92
N TYR A 80 -10.68 -0.60 7.50
CA TYR A 80 -9.57 -1.41 7.98
C TYR A 80 -9.45 -1.33 9.53
N PRO A 81 -9.24 -2.45 10.24
CA PRO A 81 -8.87 -3.79 9.75
C PRO A 81 -10.03 -4.76 9.45
N GLN A 82 -11.30 -4.34 9.52
CA GLN A 82 -12.41 -5.26 9.25
C GLN A 82 -12.51 -5.64 7.77
N THR A 83 -12.07 -4.77 6.86
CA THR A 83 -11.75 -5.15 5.48
C THR A 83 -10.25 -5.26 5.26
N ALA A 84 -9.85 -6.25 4.48
CA ALA A 84 -8.47 -6.42 4.04
C ALA A 84 -8.10 -5.31 3.03
N PRO A 85 -6.80 -4.95 2.93
CA PRO A 85 -6.35 -4.05 1.87
C PRO A 85 -6.57 -4.64 0.48
N PHE A 86 -6.80 -3.79 -0.52
CA PHE A 86 -6.76 -4.20 -1.92
C PHE A 86 -5.32 -4.20 -2.42
N CYS A 87 -4.82 -5.35 -2.83
CA CYS A 87 -3.42 -5.55 -3.19
C CYS A 87 -3.26 -5.71 -4.71
N PHE A 88 -2.41 -4.88 -5.31
CA PHE A 88 -2.11 -4.94 -6.74
C PHE A 88 -0.60 -4.98 -6.98
N VAL A 89 -0.18 -5.75 -7.99
CA VAL A 89 1.13 -5.56 -8.61
C VAL A 89 1.06 -4.40 -9.61
N ARG A 90 2.12 -3.59 -9.68
CA ARG A 90 2.21 -2.43 -10.58
C ARG A 90 3.36 -2.63 -11.56
N PRO A 91 3.20 -3.43 -12.62
CA PRO A 91 4.29 -3.71 -13.56
C PRO A 91 4.88 -2.42 -14.11
N THR A 92 6.21 -2.37 -14.22
CA THR A 92 6.88 -1.32 -15.02
C THR A 92 6.71 -1.61 -16.50
N ARG A 93 7.21 -0.72 -17.37
CA ARG A 93 7.14 -0.89 -18.83
C ARG A 93 7.80 -2.18 -19.32
N ASP A 94 8.79 -2.68 -18.58
CA ASP A 94 9.56 -3.88 -18.91
C ASP A 94 9.06 -5.14 -18.18
N MET A 95 7.95 -5.04 -17.44
CA MET A 95 7.35 -6.16 -16.70
C MET A 95 6.02 -6.58 -17.31
N MET A 96 5.68 -7.86 -17.16
CA MET A 96 4.40 -8.42 -17.55
C MET A 96 3.79 -9.17 -16.38
N ILE A 97 2.47 -9.04 -16.21
CA ILE A 97 1.73 -9.79 -15.20
C ILE A 97 1.57 -11.22 -15.70
N LEU A 98 2.18 -12.17 -15.00
CA LEU A 98 1.94 -13.58 -15.19
C LEU A 98 0.71 -13.98 -14.38
N LYS A 99 -0.36 -14.41 -15.05
CA LYS A 99 -1.48 -15.07 -14.39
C LYS A 99 -1.03 -16.50 -14.08
N GLY A 100 -1.26 -16.97 -12.85
CA GLY A 100 -1.08 -18.38 -12.53
C GLY A 100 -1.93 -19.24 -13.47
N VAL A 101 -1.36 -20.37 -13.91
CA VAL A 101 -2.06 -21.41 -14.68
C VAL A 101 -3.09 -22.09 -13.78
#